data_AF-A0A6C9QJ88-F1
#
_entry.id   AF-A0A6C9QJ88-F1
#
_cell.length_a   1.000
_cell.length_b   1.000
_cell.length_c   1.000
_cell.angle_alpha   90.00
_cell.angle_beta   90.00
_cell.angle_gamma   90.00
#
_symmetry.space_group_name_H-M   'P 1'
#
loop_
_entity.id
_entity.type
_entity.pdbx_description
1 polymer ?
#
loop_
_entity_poly.entity_id
_entity_poly.type
_entity_poly.pdbx_seq_one_letter_code
_entity_poly.pdbx_strand_id
1 'polypeptide(L)'
;EITGGPNGISQIPKPTFFGLEFSRTAREGGWDTFSNFFGLKYDPSDRVIFLYLVALLLVVLSLFVINRLLRMPLGRAWEALREDEIACRSLGLSPRRIKLTAFTISAAFAGFAGTLFAARQGFVSPESFTFAESAFVLAIVVLGGMGSQFAVILAAILLVVSRELMRDFNEYSMLMLGGLMVLMMIWRPQGLLPMTRPQLKLKNGAAKGEQA
;
A
#
# COMPACT_ATOMS: atom_id res chain seq x y z
N GLU A 1 3.14 -26.38 15.29
CA GLU A 1 3.88 -25.27 15.91
C GLU A 1 4.38 -24.25 14.87
N ILE A 2 3.51 -23.80 13.96
CA ILE A 2 3.95 -22.97 12.79
C ILE A 2 4.09 -21.48 13.14
N THR A 3 3.40 -21.00 14.20
CA THR A 3 3.31 -19.57 14.53
C THR A 3 4.04 -19.15 15.81
N GLY A 4 4.61 -20.09 16.58
CA GLY A 4 5.36 -19.78 17.81
C GLY A 4 4.54 -19.18 18.97
N GLY A 5 3.22 -19.01 18.81
CA GLY A 5 2.33 -18.45 19.84
C GLY A 5 2.66 -16.99 20.16
N PRO A 6 2.66 -16.57 21.44
CA PRO A 6 2.97 -15.18 21.82
C PRO A 6 4.41 -14.76 21.50
N ASN A 7 5.34 -15.72 21.38
CA ASN A 7 6.74 -15.46 21.04
C ASN A 7 6.97 -15.14 19.56
N GLY A 8 5.95 -15.31 18.71
CA GLY A 8 6.04 -15.00 17.28
C GLY A 8 7.00 -15.89 16.50
N ILE A 9 7.33 -15.46 15.28
CA ILE A 9 8.28 -16.17 14.40
C ILE A 9 9.61 -15.43 14.43
N SER A 10 10.65 -16.12 14.90
CA SER A 10 12.04 -15.66 14.90
C SER A 10 12.85 -16.37 13.82
N GLN A 11 13.98 -15.76 13.41
CA GLN A 11 14.89 -16.32 12.39
C GLN A 11 14.28 -16.43 10.99
N ILE A 12 13.56 -15.39 10.54
CA ILE A 12 13.10 -15.34 9.15
C ILE A 12 14.33 -15.40 8.22
N PRO A 13 14.38 -16.37 7.28
CA PRO A 13 15.53 -16.52 6.40
C PRO A 13 15.77 -15.22 5.65
N LYS A 14 17.03 -14.78 5.65
CA LYS A 14 17.41 -13.52 5.03
C LYS A 14 17.15 -13.61 3.53
N PRO A 15 16.59 -12.57 2.90
CA PRO A 15 16.32 -12.59 1.46
C PRO A 15 17.65 -12.75 0.71
N THR A 16 17.69 -13.71 -0.20
CA THR A 16 18.82 -13.98 -1.10
C THR A 16 18.46 -13.47 -2.49
N PHE A 17 19.46 -13.03 -3.25
CA PHE A 17 19.27 -12.65 -4.65
C PHE A 17 19.48 -13.87 -5.54
N PHE A 18 18.40 -14.53 -5.95
CA PHE A 18 18.46 -15.75 -6.77
C PHE A 18 19.39 -16.85 -6.20
N GLY A 19 19.49 -16.95 -4.87
CA GLY A 19 20.38 -17.89 -4.18
C GLY A 19 21.72 -17.31 -3.73
N LEU A 20 22.09 -16.10 -4.18
CA LEU A 20 23.25 -15.36 -3.68
C LEU A 20 22.93 -14.76 -2.31
N GLU A 21 23.70 -15.13 -1.30
CA GLU A 21 23.52 -14.63 0.06
C GLU A 21 24.20 -13.27 0.25
N PHE A 22 23.56 -12.37 1.01
CA PHE A 22 24.17 -11.14 1.52
C PHE A 22 24.83 -11.37 2.89
N SER A 23 25.61 -12.45 3.01
CA SER A 23 26.32 -12.90 4.22
C SER A 23 27.84 -12.76 4.03
N ARG A 24 28.63 -12.60 5.09
CA ARG A 24 30.10 -12.44 4.96
C ARG A 24 30.80 -13.71 4.41
N THR A 25 30.16 -14.86 4.56
CA THR A 25 30.67 -16.18 4.16
C THR A 25 29.49 -16.98 3.62
N ALA A 26 29.64 -17.52 2.40
CA ALA A 26 28.65 -18.41 1.81
C ALA A 26 28.43 -19.65 2.69
N ARG A 27 27.17 -20.03 2.90
CA ARG A 27 26.80 -21.27 3.59
C ARG A 27 27.26 -22.48 2.77
N GLU A 28 27.82 -23.49 3.42
CA GLU A 28 28.22 -24.75 2.76
C GLU A 28 27.04 -25.33 1.96
N GLY A 29 27.18 -25.38 0.63
CA GLY A 29 26.16 -25.88 -0.31
C GLY A 29 25.31 -24.82 -1.03
N GLY A 30 25.52 -23.52 -0.80
CA GLY A 30 24.87 -22.41 -1.53
C GLY A 30 25.69 -21.88 -2.71
N TRP A 31 25.07 -21.02 -3.52
CA TRP A 31 25.79 -20.19 -4.51
C TRP A 31 26.67 -19.16 -3.78
N ASP A 32 27.71 -18.65 -4.43
CA ASP A 32 28.64 -17.67 -3.84
C ASP A 32 27.94 -16.47 -3.19
N THR A 33 28.62 -15.80 -2.25
CA THR A 33 28.12 -14.54 -1.67
C THR A 33 27.96 -13.47 -2.75
N PHE A 34 26.92 -12.63 -2.66
CA PHE A 34 26.69 -11.51 -3.58
C PHE A 34 27.96 -10.63 -3.77
N SER A 35 28.68 -10.35 -2.69
CA SER A 35 29.94 -9.59 -2.74
C SER A 35 31.05 -10.32 -3.50
N ASN A 36 31.14 -11.65 -3.40
CA ASN A 36 32.13 -12.44 -4.14
C ASN A 36 31.77 -12.58 -5.62
N PHE A 37 30.49 -12.76 -5.95
CA PHE A 37 30.02 -12.89 -7.33
C PHE A 37 30.22 -11.59 -8.14
N PHE A 38 29.99 -10.43 -7.51
CA PHE A 38 30.17 -9.12 -8.15
C PHE A 38 31.55 -8.48 -7.90
N GLY A 39 32.46 -9.15 -7.18
CA GLY A 39 33.80 -8.64 -6.88
C GLY A 39 33.83 -7.38 -6.00
N LEU A 40 32.78 -7.16 -5.22
CA LEU A 40 32.62 -6.00 -4.34
C LEU A 40 33.13 -6.32 -2.92
N LYS A 41 33.65 -5.31 -2.21
CA LYS A 41 33.96 -5.46 -0.78
C LYS A 41 32.64 -5.66 -0.02
N TYR A 42 32.57 -6.68 0.82
CA TYR A 42 31.40 -6.95 1.64
C TYR A 42 31.12 -5.77 2.58
N ASP A 43 30.00 -5.09 2.37
CA ASP A 43 29.45 -4.09 3.30
C ASP A 43 28.08 -4.58 3.81
N PRO A 44 27.84 -4.65 5.14
CA PRO A 44 26.52 -4.97 5.69
C PRO A 44 25.37 -4.07 5.18
N SER A 45 25.71 -2.88 4.70
CA SER A 45 24.79 -1.89 4.12
C SER A 45 24.17 -2.36 2.80
N ASP A 46 24.87 -3.21 2.03
CA ASP A 46 24.40 -3.70 0.71
C ASP A 46 23.08 -4.47 0.83
N ARG A 47 22.92 -5.22 1.94
CA ARG A 47 21.67 -5.92 2.24
C ARG A 47 20.51 -4.96 2.44
N VAL A 48 20.75 -3.88 3.15
CA VAL A 48 19.74 -2.86 3.45
C VAL A 48 19.34 -2.16 2.16
N ILE A 49 20.33 -1.76 1.35
CA ILE A 49 20.12 -1.15 0.04
C ILE A 49 19.32 -2.08 -0.88
N PHE A 50 19.67 -3.37 -0.95
CA PHE A 50 18.95 -4.36 -1.75
C PHE A 50 17.47 -4.46 -1.33
N LEU A 51 17.18 -4.55 -0.03
CA LEU A 51 15.82 -4.59 0.48
C LEU A 51 15.02 -3.32 0.10
N TYR A 52 15.63 -2.14 0.19
CA TYR A 52 15.00 -0.88 -0.24
C TYR A 52 14.77 -0.82 -1.75
N LEU A 53 15.67 -1.37 -2.57
CA LEU A 53 15.49 -1.46 -4.02
C LEU A 53 14.34 -2.42 -4.37
N VAL A 54 14.23 -3.56 -3.70
CA VAL A 54 13.10 -4.49 -3.86
C VAL A 54 11.79 -3.82 -3.42
N ALA A 55 11.79 -3.07 -2.31
CA ALA A 55 10.63 -2.30 -1.86
C ALA A 55 10.20 -1.26 -2.90
N LEU A 56 11.14 -0.48 -3.42
CA LEU A 56 10.88 0.52 -4.45
C LEU A 56 10.31 -0.13 -5.71
N LEU A 57 10.90 -1.26 -6.14
CA LEU A 57 10.42 -2.01 -7.29
C LEU A 57 8.98 -2.52 -7.07
N LEU A 58 8.66 -3.03 -5.89
CA LEU A 58 7.28 -3.43 -5.55
C LEU A 58 6.31 -2.25 -5.56
N VAL A 59 6.72 -1.07 -5.07
CA VAL A 59 5.88 0.15 -5.13
C VAL A 59 5.64 0.54 -6.59
N VAL A 60 6.68 0.64 -7.42
CA VAL A 60 6.54 0.98 -8.85
C VAL A 60 5.68 -0.05 -9.57
N LEU A 61 5.90 -1.34 -9.34
CA LEU A 61 5.12 -2.42 -9.93
C LEU A 61 3.65 -2.36 -9.51
N SER A 62 3.37 -2.14 -8.22
CA SER A 62 1.99 -2.00 -7.72
C SER A 62 1.29 -0.80 -8.34
N LEU A 63 1.96 0.36 -8.44
CA LEU A 63 1.42 1.53 -9.12
C LEU A 63 1.16 1.26 -10.61
N PHE A 64 2.06 0.58 -11.29
CA PHE A 64 1.88 0.18 -12.69
C PHE A 64 0.68 -0.76 -12.86
N VAL A 65 0.59 -1.80 -12.04
CA VAL A 65 -0.51 -2.78 -12.09
C VAL A 65 -1.85 -2.12 -11.78
N ILE A 66 -1.93 -1.29 -10.72
CA ILE A 66 -3.17 -0.59 -10.38
C ILE A 66 -3.59 0.38 -11.50
N ASN A 67 -2.65 1.14 -12.06
CA ASN A 67 -2.95 2.04 -13.19
C ASN A 67 -3.43 1.27 -14.43
N ARG A 68 -2.87 0.10 -14.69
CA ARG A 68 -3.33 -0.77 -15.78
C ARG A 68 -4.72 -1.33 -15.49
N LEU A 69 -4.98 -1.76 -14.25
CA LEU A 69 -6.23 -2.37 -13.83
C LEU A 69 -7.40 -1.37 -13.85
N LEU A 70 -7.15 -0.11 -13.47
CA LEU A 70 -8.12 0.98 -13.56
C LEU A 70 -8.54 1.28 -15.01
N ARG A 71 -7.66 1.04 -15.99
CA ARG A 71 -7.98 1.21 -17.42
C ARG A 71 -8.72 0.02 -18.03
N MET A 72 -8.66 -1.15 -17.38
CA MET A 72 -9.33 -2.38 -17.82
C MET A 72 -10.83 -2.36 -17.50
N PRO A 73 -11.65 -3.26 -18.10
CA PRO A 73 -13.08 -3.36 -17.82
C PRO A 73 -13.40 -3.55 -16.33
N LEU A 74 -12.52 -4.24 -15.61
CA LEU A 74 -12.63 -4.47 -14.17
C LEU A 74 -12.62 -3.16 -13.38
N GLY A 75 -11.71 -2.24 -13.73
CA GLY A 75 -11.63 -0.91 -13.12
C GLY A 75 -12.87 -0.05 -13.40
N ARG A 76 -13.39 -0.10 -14.63
CA ARG A 76 -14.64 0.59 -15.01
C ARG A 76 -15.86 0.02 -14.27
N ALA A 77 -15.89 -1.29 -14.03
CA ALA A 77 -16.94 -1.92 -13.24
C ALA A 77 -16.90 -1.50 -11.77
N TRP A 78 -15.71 -1.29 -11.19
CA TRP A 78 -15.57 -0.71 -9.84
C TRP A 78 -16.05 0.74 -9.77
N GLU A 79 -15.78 1.52 -10.81
CA GLU A 79 -16.23 2.90 -10.91
C GLU A 79 -17.76 2.98 -11.02
N ALA A 80 -18.37 2.22 -11.93
CA ALA A 80 -19.83 2.17 -12.09
C ALA A 80 -20.52 1.72 -10.79
N LEU A 81 -19.97 0.70 -10.11
CA LEU A 81 -20.53 0.21 -8.86
C LEU A 81 -20.49 1.25 -7.73
N ARG A 82 -19.48 2.15 -7.75
CA ARG A 82 -19.34 3.23 -6.76
C ARG A 82 -20.39 4.33 -6.96
N GLU A 83 -20.84 4.56 -8.20
CA GLU A 83 -21.84 5.58 -8.51
C GLU A 83 -23.25 5.11 -8.15
N ASP A 84 -23.67 3.94 -8.64
CA ASP A 84 -24.98 3.37 -8.31
C ASP A 84 -24.97 1.84 -8.39
N GLU A 85 -25.10 1.20 -7.22
CA GLU A 85 -25.17 -0.25 -7.10
C GLU A 85 -26.47 -0.84 -7.69
N ILE A 86 -27.59 -0.11 -7.61
CA ILE A 86 -28.89 -0.54 -8.11
C ILE A 86 -28.87 -0.52 -9.64
N ALA A 87 -28.36 0.55 -10.24
CA ALA A 87 -28.22 0.65 -11.69
C ALA A 87 -27.30 -0.46 -12.27
N CYS A 88 -26.18 -0.75 -11.61
CA CYS A 88 -25.29 -1.83 -12.01
C CYS A 88 -25.99 -3.20 -12.02
N ARG A 89 -26.84 -3.48 -11.02
CA ARG A 89 -27.62 -4.73 -10.96
C ARG A 89 -28.58 -4.86 -12.12
N SER A 90 -29.25 -3.76 -12.51
CA SER A 90 -30.15 -3.75 -13.67
C SER A 90 -29.42 -3.99 -15.01
N LEU A 91 -28.13 -3.66 -15.08
CA LEU A 91 -27.27 -3.95 -16.25
C LEU A 91 -26.68 -5.38 -16.24
N GLY A 92 -27.08 -6.23 -15.29
CA GLY A 92 -26.61 -7.61 -15.17
C GLY A 92 -25.24 -7.78 -14.49
N LEU A 93 -24.68 -6.71 -13.94
CA LEU A 93 -23.44 -6.79 -13.16
C LEU A 93 -23.74 -7.28 -11.74
N SER A 94 -23.04 -8.33 -11.29
CA SER A 94 -23.18 -8.82 -9.92
C SER A 94 -22.29 -8.01 -8.95
N PRO A 95 -22.84 -7.21 -8.02
CA PRO A 95 -22.03 -6.39 -7.10
C PRO A 95 -21.14 -7.22 -6.19
N ARG A 96 -21.59 -8.43 -5.83
CA ARG A 96 -20.84 -9.35 -4.98
C ARG A 96 -19.49 -9.73 -5.62
N ARG A 97 -19.47 -10.11 -6.89
CA ARG A 97 -18.21 -10.47 -7.59
C ARG A 97 -17.31 -9.26 -7.72
N ILE A 98 -17.87 -8.10 -8.06
CA ILE A 98 -17.12 -6.85 -8.23
C ILE A 98 -16.44 -6.45 -6.90
N LYS A 99 -17.17 -6.48 -5.77
CA LYS A 99 -16.60 -6.21 -4.43
C LYS A 99 -15.54 -7.26 -4.03
N LEU A 100 -15.79 -8.54 -4.30
CA LEU A 100 -14.83 -9.61 -4.02
C LEU A 100 -13.53 -9.43 -4.80
N THR A 101 -13.60 -9.10 -6.10
CA THR A 101 -12.38 -8.85 -6.90
C THR A 101 -11.56 -7.68 -6.35
N ALA A 102 -12.21 -6.59 -5.95
CA ALA A 102 -11.54 -5.46 -5.31
C ALA A 102 -10.85 -5.87 -3.99
N PHE A 103 -11.53 -6.67 -3.17
CA PHE A 103 -10.98 -7.18 -1.91
C PHE A 103 -9.80 -8.13 -2.12
N THR A 104 -9.93 -9.13 -2.99
CA THR A 104 -8.87 -10.11 -3.27
C THR A 104 -7.61 -9.46 -3.83
N ILE A 105 -7.77 -8.49 -4.75
CA ILE A 105 -6.62 -7.77 -5.32
C ILE A 105 -5.92 -6.92 -4.24
N SER A 106 -6.69 -6.24 -3.40
CA SER A 106 -6.15 -5.46 -2.28
C SER A 106 -5.41 -6.36 -1.27
N ALA A 107 -5.98 -7.52 -0.94
CA ALA A 107 -5.37 -8.50 -0.04
C ALA A 107 -4.06 -9.08 -0.61
N ALA A 108 -3.99 -9.31 -1.92
CA ALA A 108 -2.76 -9.76 -2.59
C ALA A 108 -1.63 -8.72 -2.45
N PHE A 109 -1.91 -7.44 -2.68
CA PHE A 109 -0.93 -6.37 -2.50
C PHE A 109 -0.51 -6.19 -1.04
N ALA A 110 -1.45 -6.29 -0.10
CA ALA A 110 -1.15 -6.28 1.34
C ALA A 110 -0.24 -7.46 1.74
N GLY A 111 -0.46 -8.64 1.15
CA GLY A 111 0.40 -9.82 1.34
C GLY A 111 1.83 -9.58 0.88
N PHE A 112 2.03 -9.03 -0.33
CA PHE A 112 3.37 -8.69 -0.82
C PHE A 112 4.07 -7.67 0.09
N ALA A 113 3.37 -6.62 0.53
CA ALA A 113 3.92 -5.65 1.47
C ALA A 113 4.30 -6.31 2.82
N GLY A 114 3.45 -7.20 3.34
CA GLY A 114 3.69 -7.93 4.58
C GLY A 114 4.91 -8.85 4.53
N THR A 115 5.13 -9.55 3.41
CA THR A 115 6.32 -10.41 3.25
C THR A 115 7.63 -9.61 3.30
N LEU A 116 7.65 -8.43 2.69
CA LEU A 116 8.80 -7.55 2.72
C LEU A 116 9.04 -6.94 4.10
N PHE A 117 7.95 -6.55 4.79
CA PHE A 117 8.02 -6.08 6.16
C PHE A 117 8.63 -7.15 7.08
N ALA A 118 8.17 -8.40 6.96
CA ALA A 118 8.70 -9.53 7.72
C ALA A 118 10.18 -9.79 7.41
N ALA A 119 10.59 -9.72 6.13
CA ALA A 119 11.98 -9.87 5.72
C ALA A 119 12.91 -8.75 6.24
N ARG A 120 12.37 -7.53 6.41
CA ARG A 120 13.10 -6.38 6.97
C ARG A 120 13.20 -6.44 8.49
N GLN A 121 12.12 -6.79 9.18
CA GLN A 121 12.09 -6.83 10.64
C GLN A 121 12.83 -8.06 11.20
N GLY A 122 12.87 -9.18 10.46
CA GLY A 122 13.57 -10.41 10.84
C GLY A 122 12.96 -11.18 12.01
N PHE A 123 12.02 -10.55 12.72
CA PHE A 123 11.23 -11.07 13.82
C PHE A 123 9.84 -10.47 13.73
N VAL A 124 8.81 -11.31 13.84
CA VAL A 124 7.42 -10.88 13.81
C VAL A 124 6.72 -11.36 15.06
N SER A 125 6.36 -10.42 15.95
CA SER A 125 5.53 -10.68 17.13
C SER A 125 4.12 -10.12 16.94
N PRO A 126 3.09 -10.72 17.56
CA PRO A 126 1.73 -10.17 17.59
C PRO A 126 1.66 -8.75 18.18
N GLU A 127 2.58 -8.44 19.10
CA GLU A 127 2.72 -7.13 19.75
C GLU A 127 3.09 -6.01 18.75
N SER A 128 3.68 -6.35 17.60
CA SER A 128 3.99 -5.39 16.55
C SER A 128 2.75 -4.98 15.72
N PHE A 129 1.64 -5.72 15.82
CA PHE A 129 0.41 -5.48 15.07
C PHE A 129 -0.73 -5.06 15.99
N THR A 130 -0.55 -3.92 16.67
CA THR A 130 -1.58 -3.36 17.55
C THR A 130 -2.70 -2.69 16.75
N PHE A 131 -3.82 -2.44 17.43
CA PHE A 131 -4.90 -1.61 16.87
C PHE A 131 -4.40 -0.23 16.40
N ALA A 132 -3.42 0.34 17.11
CA ALA A 132 -2.82 1.62 16.77
C ALA A 132 -2.14 1.59 15.38
N GLU A 133 -1.39 0.53 15.07
CA GLU A 133 -0.75 0.38 13.75
C GLU A 133 -1.79 0.21 12.64
N SER A 134 -2.87 -0.53 12.89
CA SER A 134 -3.97 -0.68 11.93
C SER A 134 -4.69 0.66 11.68
N ALA A 135 -4.95 1.42 12.75
CA ALA A 135 -5.52 2.76 12.67
C ALA A 135 -4.58 3.74 11.96
N PHE A 136 -3.27 3.62 12.14
CA PHE A 136 -2.25 4.42 11.45
C PHE A 136 -2.25 4.18 9.95
N VAL A 137 -2.31 2.92 9.51
CA VAL A 137 -2.42 2.58 8.08
C VAL A 137 -3.73 3.12 7.49
N LEU A 138 -4.85 3.00 8.21
CA LEU A 138 -6.12 3.60 7.78
C LEU A 138 -6.04 5.14 7.71
N ALA A 139 -5.35 5.77 8.67
CA ALA A 139 -5.14 7.22 8.70
C ALA A 139 -4.45 7.72 7.43
N ILE A 140 -3.41 7.02 6.97
CA ILE A 140 -2.71 7.35 5.72
C ILE A 140 -3.67 7.38 4.52
N VAL A 141 -4.55 6.39 4.40
CA VAL A 141 -5.49 6.29 3.27
C VAL A 141 -6.59 7.35 3.37
N VAL A 142 -7.13 7.59 4.57
CA VAL A 142 -8.17 8.59 4.80
C VAL A 142 -7.64 10.00 4.57
N LEU A 143 -6.44 10.31 5.08
CA LEU A 143 -5.78 11.60 4.91
C LEU A 143 -5.36 11.85 3.45
N GLY A 144 -4.90 10.81 2.76
CA GLY A 144 -4.62 10.87 1.32
C GLY A 144 -5.88 11.19 0.50
N GLY A 145 -7.01 10.60 0.85
CA GLY A 145 -8.30 10.81 0.18
C GLY A 145 -8.65 9.68 -0.80
N MET A 146 -9.94 9.35 -0.86
CA MET A 146 -10.44 8.20 -1.62
C MET A 146 -10.31 8.40 -3.13
N GLY A 147 -9.26 7.81 -3.70
CA GLY A 147 -9.07 7.62 -5.15
C GLY A 147 -7.76 8.17 -5.72
N SER A 148 -7.07 9.09 -5.03
CA SER A 148 -5.84 9.67 -5.56
C SER A 148 -4.61 8.94 -5.07
N GLN A 149 -3.95 8.16 -5.95
CA GLN A 149 -2.72 7.45 -5.62
C GLN A 149 -1.62 8.39 -5.12
N PHE A 150 -1.43 9.53 -5.79
CA PHE A 150 -0.44 10.54 -5.43
C PHE A 150 -0.69 11.12 -4.03
N ALA A 151 -1.95 11.36 -3.69
CA ALA A 151 -2.31 11.93 -2.39
C ALA A 151 -2.04 10.94 -1.25
N VAL A 152 -2.30 9.65 -1.46
CA VAL A 152 -1.99 8.59 -0.48
C VAL A 152 -0.48 8.45 -0.28
N ILE A 153 0.33 8.53 -1.35
CA ILE A 153 1.79 8.51 -1.23
C ILE A 153 2.29 9.73 -0.44
N LEU A 154 1.79 10.92 -0.74
CA LEU A 154 2.16 12.13 -0.02
C LEU A 154 1.74 12.07 1.46
N ALA A 155 0.54 11.57 1.75
CA ALA A 155 0.05 11.34 3.11
C ALA A 155 0.92 10.34 3.87
N ALA A 156 1.34 9.25 3.23
CA ALA A 156 2.23 8.26 3.81
C ALA A 156 3.58 8.89 4.21
N ILE A 157 4.20 9.65 3.30
CA ILE A 157 5.47 10.34 3.58
C ILE A 157 5.30 11.32 4.74
N LEU A 158 4.27 12.17 4.70
CA LEU A 158 4.02 13.17 5.73
C LEU A 158 3.79 12.53 7.09
N LEU A 159 2.93 11.52 7.18
CA LEU A 159 2.62 10.85 8.44
C LEU A 159 3.80 10.05 8.98
N VAL A 160 4.55 9.36 8.14
CA VAL A 160 5.75 8.61 8.58
C VAL A 160 6.83 9.57 9.07
N VAL A 161 7.10 10.65 8.36
CA VAL A 161 8.08 11.67 8.80
C VAL A 161 7.62 12.33 10.10
N SER A 162 6.32 12.64 10.23
CA SER A 162 5.79 13.19 11.49
C SER A 162 5.95 12.23 12.66
N ARG A 163 5.75 10.92 12.43
CA ARG A 163 5.93 9.88 13.46
C ARG A 163 7.40 9.75 13.87
N GLU A 164 8.32 9.83 12.91
CA GLU A 164 9.75 9.75 13.22
C GLU A 164 10.24 10.99 13.98
N LEU A 165 9.79 12.20 13.60
CA LEU A 165 10.11 13.43 14.33
C LEU A 165 9.55 13.45 15.75
N MET A 166 8.40 12.79 15.97
CA MET A 166 7.76 12.71 17.29
C MET A 166 8.20 11.50 18.11
N ARG A 167 9.11 10.67 17.58
CA ARG A 167 9.61 9.48 18.28
C ARG A 167 10.27 9.83 19.62
N ASP A 168 10.87 11.01 19.72
CA ASP A 168 11.49 11.51 20.95
C ASP A 168 10.45 11.90 22.03
N PHE A 169 9.21 12.18 21.65
CA PHE A 169 8.09 12.51 22.55
C PHE A 169 7.14 11.31 22.78
N ASN A 170 7.72 10.11 22.87
CA ASN A 170 7.08 8.78 22.80
C ASN A 170 5.69 8.64 23.49
N GLU A 171 5.43 9.31 24.61
CA GLU A 171 4.12 9.28 25.30
C GLU A 171 2.99 10.04 24.58
N TYR A 172 3.28 11.13 23.86
CA TYR A 172 2.25 11.96 23.22
C TYR A 172 1.98 11.61 21.75
N SER A 173 2.78 10.71 21.17
CA SER A 173 2.68 10.32 19.75
C SER A 173 1.27 9.84 19.38
N MET A 174 0.63 9.07 20.25
CA MET A 174 -0.69 8.50 19.99
C MET A 174 -1.82 9.54 20.08
N LEU A 175 -1.71 10.49 21.02
CA LEU A 175 -2.63 11.63 21.16
C LEU A 175 -2.49 12.60 19.99
N MET A 176 -1.26 12.92 19.57
CA MET A 176 -1.02 13.80 18.43
C MET A 176 -1.44 13.17 17.12
N LEU A 177 -1.26 11.86 16.93
CA LEU A 177 -1.74 11.16 15.73
C LEU A 177 -3.28 11.23 15.62
N GLY A 178 -3.98 10.93 16.72
CA GLY A 178 -5.43 11.06 16.79
C GLY A 178 -5.90 12.50 16.59
N GLY A 179 -5.21 13.46 17.19
CA GLY A 179 -5.46 14.89 17.02
C GLY A 179 -5.27 15.34 15.57
N LEU A 180 -4.18 14.93 14.91
CA LEU A 180 -3.89 15.24 13.52
C LEU A 180 -4.97 14.67 12.59
N MET A 181 -5.44 13.45 12.86
CA MET A 181 -6.58 12.84 12.15
C MET A 181 -7.87 13.66 12.30
N VAL A 182 -8.23 14.05 13.51
CA VAL A 182 -9.44 14.85 13.77
C VAL A 182 -9.34 16.23 13.11
N LEU A 183 -8.19 16.90 13.24
CA LEU A 183 -7.94 18.23 12.68
C LEU A 183 -8.04 18.18 11.14
N MET A 184 -7.55 17.11 10.53
CA MET A 184 -7.64 16.91 9.09
C MET A 184 -9.07 16.63 8.62
N MET A 185 -9.84 15.82 9.36
CA MET A 185 -11.28 15.62 9.11
C MET A 185 -12.07 16.93 9.18
N ILE A 186 -11.70 17.85 10.07
CA ILE A 186 -12.32 19.17 10.21
C ILE A 186 -11.97 20.08 9.02
N TRP A 187 -10.70 20.12 8.61
CA TRP A 187 -10.26 21.05 7.55
C TRP A 187 -10.58 20.58 6.14
N ARG A 188 -10.42 19.28 5.83
CA ARG A 188 -10.60 18.73 4.47
C ARG A 188 -11.08 17.27 4.53
N PRO A 189 -12.41 17.03 4.66
CA PRO A 189 -12.96 15.67 4.76
C PRO A 189 -12.77 14.81 3.50
N GLN A 190 -12.28 15.39 2.39
CA GLN A 190 -12.00 14.68 1.14
C GLN A 190 -10.52 14.26 0.98
N GLY A 191 -9.65 14.55 1.95
CA GLY A 191 -8.21 14.28 1.89
C GLY A 191 -7.36 15.43 1.30
N LEU A 192 -6.04 15.23 1.18
CA LEU A 192 -5.08 16.26 0.76
C LEU A 192 -5.31 16.74 -0.68
N LEU A 193 -5.59 15.81 -1.60
CA LEU A 193 -5.83 16.09 -3.02
C LEU A 193 -6.97 15.20 -3.54
N PRO A 194 -8.23 15.67 -3.48
CA PRO A 194 -9.36 14.92 -4.03
C PRO A 194 -9.18 14.76 -5.55
N MET A 195 -9.44 13.55 -6.05
CA MET A 195 -9.47 13.32 -7.49
C MET A 195 -10.56 14.19 -8.12
N THR A 196 -10.15 15.23 -8.85
CA THR A 196 -11.07 15.99 -9.69
C THR A 196 -11.21 15.23 -11.01
N ARG A 197 -12.33 14.51 -11.20
CA ARG A 197 -12.60 13.81 -12.46
C ARG A 197 -13.25 14.78 -13.44
N PRO A 198 -12.82 14.81 -14.72
CA PRO A 198 -13.53 15.55 -15.76
C PRO A 198 -14.90 14.90 -15.93
N GLN A 199 -15.95 15.52 -15.41
CA GLN A 199 -17.31 15.17 -15.77
C GLN A 199 -17.49 15.58 -17.23
N LEU A 200 -17.52 14.62 -18.14
CA LEU A 200 -18.01 14.82 -19.50
C LEU A 200 -19.50 15.16 -19.39
N LYS A 201 -19.80 16.42 -19.08
CA LYS A 201 -21.13 16.98 -19.30
C LYS A 201 -21.39 16.86 -20.79
N LEU A 202 -22.27 15.94 -21.18
CA LEU A 202 -22.88 15.94 -22.49
C LEU A 202 -23.44 17.34 -22.71
N LYS A 203 -22.83 18.08 -23.63
CA LYS A 203 -23.36 19.36 -24.10
C LYS A 203 -24.71 19.02 -24.71
N ASN A 204 -25.80 19.25 -23.97
CA ASN A 204 -27.15 19.12 -24.50
C ASN A 204 -27.24 20.04 -25.73
N GLY A 205 -27.10 19.43 -26.91
CA GLY A 205 -27.46 20.05 -28.17
C GLY A 205 -28.95 20.32 -28.10
N ALA A 206 -29.30 21.59 -28.28
CA ALA A 206 -30.65 22.08 -28.22
C ALA A 206 -31.57 21.31 -29.18
N ALA A 207 -32.41 20.42 -28.66
CA ALA A 207 -33.67 20.07 -29.28
C ALA A 207 -34.68 21.18 -28.97
N LYS A 208 -34.48 22.34 -29.60
CA LYS A 208 -35.47 23.41 -29.68
C LYS A 208 -35.82 23.56 -31.16
N GLY A 209 -36.85 22.84 -31.58
CA GLY A 209 -37.37 22.90 -32.93
C GLY A 209 -38.27 21.69 -33.20
N GLU A 210 -39.54 21.78 -32.80
CA GLU A 210 -40.69 21.72 -33.72
C GLU A 210 -41.98 21.87 -32.88
N GLN A 211 -42.38 23.12 -32.67
CA GLN A 211 -43.79 23.47 -32.54
C GLN A 211 -44.10 24.27 -33.80
N ALA A 212 -44.82 23.65 -34.73
CA ALA A 212 -45.60 24.29 -35.77
C ALA A 212 -46.75 23.32 -36.11
#